data_AF-G4YP10-F1
#
_entry.id   AF-G4YP10-F1
#
_cell.length_a   1.000
_cell.length_b   1.000
_cell.length_c   1.000
_cell.angle_alpha   90.00
_cell.angle_beta   90.00
_cell.angle_gamma   90.00
#
_symmetry.space_group_name_H-M   'P 1'
#
loop_
_entity.id
_entity.type
_entity.pdbx_description
1 polymer ?
#
loop_
_entity_poly.entity_id
_entity_poly.type
_entity_poly.pdbx_seq_one_letter_code
_entity_poly.pdbx_strand_id
1 'polypeptide(L)'
;PAIVSLPFTRGERRSVLAAFDVGAFFAWESTTGTFDRLAFHEAFRTKNAPYINPWPLPRSIVILDNAKIHMYREQGCRIWYCHLLAQIEPHK
;
A
#
# COMPACT_ATOMS: atom_id res chain seq x y z
N PRO A 1 -22.32 -28.79 20.71
CA PRO A 1 -21.78 -28.04 19.56
C PRO A 1 -21.08 -26.74 20.00
N ALA A 2 -19.89 -26.46 19.47
CA ALA A 2 -19.21 -25.19 19.74
C ALA A 2 -19.88 -24.07 18.91
N ILE A 3 -20.39 -23.05 19.58
CA ILE A 3 -20.90 -21.83 18.94
C ILE A 3 -19.71 -20.86 18.84
N VAL A 4 -19.19 -20.65 17.63
CA VAL A 4 -18.15 -19.66 17.38
C VAL A 4 -18.83 -18.36 16.95
N SER A 5 -18.71 -17.32 17.78
CA SER A 5 -19.07 -15.96 17.39
C SER A 5 -17.99 -15.44 16.46
N LEU A 6 -18.31 -15.31 15.17
CA LEU A 6 -17.41 -14.70 14.20
C LEU A 6 -17.61 -13.18 14.19
N PRO A 7 -16.54 -12.38 14.17
CA PRO A 7 -16.65 -10.92 14.09
C PRO A 7 -17.12 -10.43 12.72
N PHE A 8 -17.33 -11.33 11.75
CA PHE A 8 -17.73 -11.00 10.39
C PHE A 8 -19.05 -11.68 10.04
N THR A 9 -19.95 -10.90 9.42
CA THR A 9 -21.18 -11.46 8.87
C THR A 9 -20.89 -12.05 7.49
N ARG A 10 -21.50 -13.21 7.17
CA ARG A 10 -21.39 -13.80 5.84
C ARG A 10 -21.83 -12.79 4.77
N GLY A 11 -20.97 -12.53 3.79
CA GLY A 11 -21.21 -11.55 2.72
C GLY A 11 -20.50 -10.21 2.94
N GLU A 12 -20.03 -9.94 4.15
CA GLU A 12 -19.16 -8.80 4.42
C GLU A 12 -17.77 -9.06 3.84
N ARG A 13 -17.24 -8.08 3.10
CA ARG A 13 -15.87 -8.10 2.59
C ARG A 13 -15.10 -6.96 3.24
N ARG A 14 -13.87 -7.26 3.65
CA ARG A 14 -12.91 -6.28 4.18
C ARG A 14 -11.64 -6.38 3.35
N SER A 15 -11.11 -5.24 2.95
CA SER A 15 -9.77 -5.16 2.34
C SER A 15 -8.81 -4.57 3.35
N VAL A 16 -7.59 -5.08 3.37
CA VAL A 16 -6.51 -4.62 4.26
C VAL A 16 -5.33 -4.19 3.40
N LEU A 17 -4.85 -2.98 3.64
CA LEU A 17 -3.57 -2.48 3.13
C LEU A 17 -2.55 -2.66 4.24
N ALA A 18 -1.56 -3.53 4.05
CA ALA A 18 -0.49 -3.76 5.01
C ALA A 18 0.85 -3.36 4.41
N ALA A 19 1.72 -2.75 5.21
CA ALA A 19 3.09 -2.44 4.82
C ALA A 19 4.10 -3.05 5.78
N PHE A 20 5.16 -3.55 5.16
CA PHE A 20 6.25 -4.26 5.80
C PHE A 20 7.55 -3.93 5.08
N ASP A 21 8.66 -4.01 5.81
CA ASP A 21 10.00 -4.04 5.26
C ASP A 21 10.68 -5.39 5.56
N VAL A 22 11.97 -5.50 5.27
CA VAL A 22 12.75 -6.73 5.53
C VAL A 22 12.82 -7.11 7.01
N GLY A 23 12.55 -6.16 7.92
CA GLY A 23 12.62 -6.37 9.36
C GLY A 23 11.26 -6.72 9.97
N ALA A 24 10.22 -5.99 9.62
CA ALA A 24 8.89 -6.22 10.18
C ALA A 24 7.76 -5.50 9.43
N PHE A 25 6.54 -5.86 9.82
CA PHE A 25 5.34 -5.07 9.61
C PHE A 25 5.38 -3.77 10.42
N PHE A 26 4.97 -2.65 9.81
CA PHE A 26 5.02 -1.33 10.47
C PHE A 26 3.76 -0.47 10.32
N ALA A 27 2.88 -0.76 9.35
CA ALA A 27 1.66 0.02 9.16
C ALA A 27 0.55 -0.81 8.50
N TRP A 28 -0.70 -0.44 8.79
CA TRP A 28 -1.86 -0.97 8.08
C TRP A 28 -3.05 -0.01 8.08
N GLU A 29 -3.98 -0.28 7.18
CA GLU A 29 -5.33 0.27 7.16
C GLU A 29 -6.32 -0.78 6.62
N SER A 30 -7.60 -0.65 6.98
CA SER A 30 -8.66 -1.49 6.42
C SER A 30 -9.84 -0.68 5.92
N THR A 31 -10.57 -1.23 4.97
CA THR A 31 -11.82 -0.66 4.47
C THR A 31 -12.89 -1.73 4.28
N THR A 32 -14.15 -1.34 4.35
CA THR A 32 -15.26 -2.20 3.91
C THR A 32 -15.25 -2.29 2.39
N GLY A 33 -15.38 -3.48 1.83
CA GLY A 33 -15.33 -3.69 0.39
C GLY A 33 -13.89 -3.64 -0.14
N THR A 34 -13.69 -2.93 -1.25
CA THR A 34 -12.40 -2.81 -1.96
C THR A 34 -11.87 -1.39 -1.86
N PHE A 35 -10.56 -1.22 -1.76
CA PHE A 35 -9.94 0.10 -1.87
C PHE A 35 -10.20 0.70 -3.25
N ASP A 36 -10.78 1.90 -3.27
CA ASP A 36 -10.71 2.77 -4.45
C ASP A 36 -9.40 3.59 -4.43
N ARG A 37 -9.20 4.41 -5.46
CA ARG A 37 -7.97 5.21 -5.60
C ARG A 37 -7.78 6.21 -4.47
N LEU A 38 -8.87 6.85 -4.02
CA LEU A 38 -8.82 7.90 -3.01
C LEU A 38 -8.55 7.30 -1.63
N ALA A 39 -9.28 6.23 -1.28
CA ALA A 39 -9.07 5.49 -0.05
C ALA A 39 -7.66 4.91 0.04
N PHE A 40 -7.14 4.37 -1.08
CA PHE A 40 -5.74 3.92 -1.14
C PHE A 40 -4.77 5.09 -0.92
N HIS A 41 -4.94 6.21 -1.62
CA HIS A 41 -4.03 7.34 -1.52
C HIS A 41 -3.99 7.93 -0.11
N GLU A 42 -5.16 8.09 0.51
CA GLU A 42 -5.25 8.62 1.87
C GLU A 42 -4.64 7.65 2.89
N ALA A 43 -4.92 6.35 2.78
CA ALA A 43 -4.29 5.33 3.63
C ALA A 43 -2.76 5.30 3.42
N PHE A 44 -2.29 5.43 2.19
CA PHE A 44 -0.87 5.51 1.88
C PHE A 44 -0.23 6.74 2.54
N ARG A 45 -0.81 7.92 2.33
CA ARG A 45 -0.33 9.20 2.86
C ARG A 45 -0.29 9.23 4.38
N THR A 46 -1.33 8.72 5.04
CA THR A 46 -1.48 8.85 6.50
C THR A 46 -0.82 7.72 7.28
N LYS A 47 -0.80 6.49 6.73
CA LYS A 47 -0.27 5.33 7.45
C LYS A 47 1.11 4.89 6.98
N ASN A 48 1.43 5.05 5.69
CA ASN A 48 2.65 4.48 5.10
C ASN A 48 3.75 5.53 4.90
N ALA A 49 3.41 6.67 4.30
CA ALA A 49 4.35 7.75 3.99
C ALA A 49 5.16 8.26 5.20
N PRO A 50 4.64 8.33 6.45
CA PRO A 50 5.44 8.75 7.60
C PRO A 50 6.66 7.87 7.90
N TYR A 51 6.65 6.62 7.41
CA TYR A 51 7.75 5.69 7.60
C TYR A 51 8.72 5.69 6.44
N ILE A 52 8.40 6.31 5.30
CA ILE A 52 9.23 6.28 4.08
C ILE A 52 10.20 7.45 4.10
N ASN A 53 11.49 7.16 3.93
CA ASN A 53 12.52 8.18 3.85
C ASN A 53 12.79 8.63 2.40
N PRO A 54 13.38 9.81 2.20
CA PRO A 54 13.94 10.20 0.90
C PRO A 54 15.04 9.24 0.45
N TRP A 55 15.08 8.92 -0.85
CA TRP A 55 16.20 8.18 -1.45
C TRP A 55 17.51 8.97 -1.32
N PRO A 56 18.66 8.33 -0.98
CA PRO A 56 18.92 6.89 -0.85
C PRO A 56 18.91 6.35 0.59
N LEU A 57 18.22 7.00 1.52
CA LEU A 57 18.18 6.54 2.92
C LEU A 57 17.47 5.18 3.05
N PRO A 58 17.69 4.42 4.14
CA PRO A 58 16.95 3.19 4.38
C PRO A 58 15.44 3.41 4.30
N ARG A 59 14.69 2.42 3.78
CA ARG A 59 13.22 2.48 3.62
C ARG A 59 12.76 3.66 2.74
N SER A 60 13.42 3.86 1.61
CA SER A 60 13.09 4.91 0.62
C SER A 60 12.53 4.39 -0.70
N ILE A 61 12.44 3.07 -0.88
CA ILE A 61 11.83 2.42 -2.04
C ILE A 61 10.52 1.79 -1.62
N VAL A 62 9.48 2.02 -2.42
CA VAL A 62 8.15 1.46 -2.25
C VAL A 62 7.90 0.47 -3.38
N ILE A 63 7.54 -0.76 -3.04
CA ILE A 63 7.20 -1.82 -3.99
C ILE A 63 5.69 -2.08 -3.87
N LEU A 64 4.97 -1.96 -4.99
CA LEU A 64 3.53 -2.22 -5.09
C LEU A 64 3.27 -3.14 -6.28
N ASP A 65 2.14 -3.85 -6.27
CA ASP A 65 1.67 -4.59 -7.42
C ASP A 65 1.24 -3.64 -8.55
N ASN A 66 1.02 -4.17 -9.77
CA ASN A 66 0.65 -3.35 -10.92
C ASN A 66 -0.87 -3.11 -11.00
N ALA A 67 -1.46 -2.52 -9.96
CA ALA A 67 -2.88 -2.18 -9.93
C ALA A 67 -3.16 -0.73 -10.38
N LYS A 68 -4.27 -0.53 -11.11
CA LYS A 68 -4.70 0.80 -11.60
C LYS A 68 -5.02 1.82 -10.48
N ILE A 69 -5.16 1.37 -9.24
CA ILE A 69 -5.44 2.24 -8.10
C ILE A 69 -4.20 2.99 -7.61
N HIS A 70 -3.01 2.46 -7.88
CA HIS A 70 -1.72 3.09 -7.55
C HIS A 70 -1.33 4.19 -8.54
N MET A 71 -1.96 4.19 -9.70
CA MET A 71 -1.73 5.17 -10.76
C MET A 71 -2.54 6.43 -10.47
N TYR A 72 -2.04 7.27 -9.57
CA TYR A 72 -2.64 8.55 -9.24
C TYR A 72 -1.68 9.69 -9.56
N ARG A 73 -2.13 10.61 -10.43
CA ARG A 73 -1.36 11.78 -10.85
C ARG A 73 -1.88 13.00 -10.08
N GLU A 74 -1.47 13.14 -8.83
CA GLU A 74 -1.68 14.40 -8.10
C GLU A 74 -0.53 15.36 -8.37
N GLN A 75 -0.86 16.59 -8.72
CA GLN A 75 0.11 17.65 -9.00
C GLN A 75 0.80 18.04 -7.68
N GLY A 76 2.10 17.75 -7.55
CA GLY A 76 2.97 18.43 -6.58
C GLY A 76 3.57 17.59 -5.44
N CYS A 77 3.25 16.31 -5.27
CA CYS A 77 3.89 15.49 -4.22
C CYS A 77 4.96 14.56 -4.82
N ARG A 78 6.21 14.87 -4.52
CA ARG A 78 7.43 14.16 -4.94
C ARG A 78 7.62 12.86 -4.16
N ILE A 79 6.60 12.00 -4.13
CA ILE A 79 6.76 10.59 -3.78
C ILE A 79 7.09 9.92 -5.11
N TRP A 80 8.36 9.59 -5.29
CA TRP A 80 8.79 8.80 -6.44
C TRP A 80 8.05 7.46 -6.38
N TYR A 81 6.94 7.35 -7.10
CA TYR A 81 6.40 6.06 -7.52
C TYR A 81 7.46 5.42 -8.39
N CYS A 82 8.39 4.73 -7.75
CA CYS A 82 9.36 3.93 -8.45
C CYS A 82 8.59 2.71 -8.95
N HIS A 83 8.14 2.81 -10.19
CA HIS A 83 7.82 1.68 -11.05
C HIS A 83 9.11 0.89 -11.29
N LEU A 84 9.68 0.31 -10.23
CA LEU A 84 10.99 -0.35 -10.20
C LEU A 84 10.94 -1.76 -10.79
N LEU A 85 9.99 -2.01 -11.70
CA LEU A 85 9.90 -3.26 -12.47
C LEU A 85 9.87 -3.04 -13.98
N ALA A 86 10.01 -1.81 -14.50
CA ALA A 86 10.13 -1.60 -15.96
C ALA A 86 11.39 -0.86 -16.45
N GLN A 87 12.34 -0.49 -15.58
CA GLN A 87 13.57 0.21 -16.03
C GLN A 87 14.89 -0.30 -15.42
N ILE A 88 14.89 -1.48 -14.81
CA ILE A 88 16.08 -2.22 -14.37
C ILE A 88 15.86 -3.63 -14.92
N GLU A 89 16.25 -4.09 -16.11
CA GLU A 89 17.40 -3.92 -17.03
C GLU A 89 16.98 -4.49 -18.44
N PRO A 90 17.83 -4.52 -19.52
CA PRO A 90 19.20 -4.03 -19.66
C PRO A 90 19.39 -3.06 -20.84
N HIS A 91 20.40 -2.22 -20.73
CA HIS A 91 21.09 -1.69 -21.90
C HIS A 91 21.57 -2.87 -22.77
N LYS A 92 20.94 -3.04 -23.93
CA LYS A 92 21.62 -3.46 -25.16
C LYS A 92 21.95 -2.20 -25.95
#